data_AF-A0A0U2ZGS3-F1
#
_entry.id   AF-A0A0U2ZGS3-F1
#
_cell.length_a   1.000
_cell.length_b   1.000
_cell.length_c   1.000
_cell.angle_alpha   90.00
_cell.angle_beta   90.00
_cell.angle_gamma   90.00
#
_symmetry.space_group_name_H-M   'P 1'
#
loop_
_entity.id
_entity.type
_entity.pdbx_description
1 polymer ?
#
loop_
_entity_poly.entity_id
_entity_poly.type
_entity_poly.pdbx_seq_one_letter_code
_entity_poly.pdbx_strand_id
1 'polypeptide(L)' 'MSKLAAGLIGLIAGVLAGAFLGLVIGGTFLGGLDIHERLGLEGYELAAYLGAVMGGAAGLVFGVRRAG' A
#
# COMPACT_ATOMS: atom_id res chain seq x y z
N MET A 1 13.26 -9.61 -19.27
CA MET A 1 13.35 -8.63 -18.16
C MET A 1 13.95 -9.36 -16.96
N SER A 2 14.90 -8.79 -16.23
CA SER A 2 15.50 -9.49 -15.08
C SER A 2 14.48 -9.63 -13.94
N LYS A 3 14.59 -10.69 -13.13
CA LYS A 3 13.73 -10.89 -11.93
C LYS A 3 13.78 -9.69 -10.98
N LEU A 4 14.96 -9.05 -10.90
CA LEU A 4 15.17 -7.81 -10.16
C LEU A 4 14.32 -6.67 -10.71
N ALA A 5 14.37 -6.42 -12.02
CA ALA A 5 13.58 -5.36 -12.65
C ALA A 5 12.07 -5.61 -12.53
N ALA A 6 11.63 -6.85 -12.74
CA ALA A 6 10.21 -7.21 -12.60
C ALA A 6 9.71 -7.10 -11.15
N GLY A 7 10.53 -7.51 -10.18
CA GLY A 7 10.25 -7.32 -8.76
C GLY A 7 10.18 -5.84 -8.37
N LEU A 8 11.09 -5.02 -8.89
CA LEU A 8 11.09 -3.57 -8.63
C LEU A 8 9.85 -2.88 -9.19
N ILE A 9 9.47 -3.21 -10.43
CA ILE A 9 8.23 -2.70 -11.05
C ILE A 9 7.01 -3.16 -10.25
N GLY A 10 6.97 -4.44 -9.86
CA GLY A 10 5.91 -5.00 -9.03
C GLY A 10 5.81 -4.32 -7.67
N LEU A 11 6.94 -4.05 -7.02
CA LEU A 11 7.00 -3.30 -5.75
C LEU A 11 6.43 -1.90 -5.91
N ILE A 12 6.89 -1.14 -6.92
CA ILE A 12 6.43 0.24 -7.16
C ILE A 12 4.92 0.27 -7.44
N ALA A 13 4.46 -0.57 -8.37
CA ALA A 13 3.03 -0.67 -8.69
C ALA A 13 2.21 -1.12 -7.48
N GLY A 14 2.72 -2.07 -6.69
CA GLY A 14 2.08 -2.58 -5.49
C GLY A 14 1.96 -1.52 -4.39
N VAL A 15 3.03 -0.75 -4.15
CA VAL A 15 3.04 0.36 -3.19
C VAL A 15 2.01 1.41 -3.60
N LEU A 16 2.00 1.84 -4.86
CA LEU A 16 1.09 2.88 -5.34
C LEU A 16 -0.37 2.41 -5.28
N ALA A 17 -0.66 1.21 -5.77
CA ALA A 17 -2.01 0.65 -5.75
C ALA A 17 -2.50 0.39 -4.32
N GLY A 18 -1.64 -0.18 -3.47
CA GLY A 18 -1.94 -0.45 -2.07
C GLY A 18 -2.17 0.83 -1.26
N ALA A 19 -1.32 1.84 -1.45
CA ALA A 19 -1.48 3.15 -0.82
C ALA A 19 -2.80 3.80 -1.23
N PHE A 20 -3.12 3.81 -2.53
CA PHE A 20 -4.37 4.36 -3.04
C PHE A 20 -5.59 3.65 -2.46
N LEU A 21 -5.61 2.31 -2.48
CA LEU A 21 -6.72 1.54 -1.89
C LEU A 21 -6.82 1.76 -0.38
N GLY A 22 -5.69 1.83 0.33
CA GLY A 22 -5.63 2.16 1.74
C GLY A 22 -6.21 3.54 2.04
N LEU A 23 -5.88 4.54 1.22
CA LEU A 23 -6.43 5.89 1.30
C LEU A 23 -7.94 5.90 1.07
N VAL A 24 -8.44 5.20 0.05
CA VAL A 24 -9.87 5.13 -0.27
C VAL A 24 -10.65 4.44 0.87
N ILE A 25 -10.18 3.27 1.32
CA ILE A 25 -10.81 2.53 2.42
C ILE A 25 -10.72 3.33 3.72
N GLY A 26 -9.54 3.85 4.05
CA GLY A 26 -9.33 4.65 5.26
C GLY A 26 -10.14 5.94 5.25
N GLY A 27 -10.19 6.67 4.14
CA GLY A 27 -11.02 7.87 4.01
C GLY A 27 -12.51 7.55 4.14
N THR A 28 -12.96 6.44 3.56
CA THR A 28 -14.38 6.04 3.58
C THR A 28 -14.83 5.56 4.96
N PHE A 29 -14.02 4.74 5.64
CA PHE A 29 -14.44 4.05 6.87
C PHE A 29 -13.82 4.61 8.14
N LEU A 30 -12.63 5.23 8.06
CA LEU A 30 -11.88 5.73 9.22
C LEU A 30 -11.77 7.25 9.25
N GLY A 31 -12.16 7.97 8.19
CA GLY A 31 -12.09 9.44 8.12
C GLY A 31 -13.03 10.16 9.10
N GLY A 32 -14.07 9.48 9.60
CA GLY A 32 -14.96 9.99 10.63
C GLY A 32 -14.57 9.60 12.06
N LEU A 33 -13.44 8.89 12.26
CA LEU A 33 -12.98 8.47 13.57
C LEU A 33 -11.89 9.43 14.07
N ASP A 34 -12.01 9.93 15.32
CA ASP A 34 -11.00 10.75 16.01
C ASP A 34 -9.77 9.92 16.43
N ILE A 35 -9.11 9.30 15.44
CA ILE A 35 -7.89 8.52 15.64
C ILE A 35 -6.67 9.44 15.81
N HIS A 36 -6.77 10.67 15.29
CA HIS A 36 -5.71 11.66 15.32
C HIS A 36 -5.28 12.02 16.75
N GLU A 37 -6.22 12.04 17.70
CA GLU A 37 -5.96 12.40 19.10
C GLU A 37 -5.02 11.41 19.82
N ARG A 38 -4.94 10.16 19.35
CA ARG A 38 -4.08 9.12 19.95
C ARG A 38 -2.80 8.84 19.19
N LEU A 39 -2.80 9.00 17.87
CA LEU A 39 -1.69 8.59 17.01
C LEU A 39 -1.02 9.75 16.26
N GLY A 40 -1.60 10.96 16.30
CA GLY A 40 -1.13 12.11 15.53
C GLY A 40 -1.26 11.96 14.02
N LEU A 41 -1.98 10.92 13.57
CA LEU A 41 -2.24 10.60 12.17
C LEU A 41 -3.75 10.43 11.99
N GLU A 42 -4.26 10.93 10.87
CA GLU A 42 -5.64 10.65 10.50
C GLU A 42 -5.83 9.18 10.11
N GLY A 43 -7.03 8.64 10.34
CA GLY A 43 -7.33 7.23 10.06
C GLY A 43 -7.06 6.83 8.61
N TYR A 44 -7.27 7.76 7.66
CA TYR A 44 -6.97 7.53 6.26
C TYR A 44 -5.47 7.49 5.95
N GLU A 45 -4.66 8.29 6.66
CA GLU A 45 -3.20 8.31 6.48
C GLU A 45 -2.61 6.98 6.96
N LEU A 46 -3.05 6.51 8.13
CA LEU A 46 -2.63 5.23 8.67
C LEU A 46 -2.99 4.08 7.72
N ALA A 47 -4.22 4.08 7.20
CA ALA A 47 -4.67 3.07 6.25
C ALA A 47 -3.89 3.13 4.93
N ALA A 48 -3.51 4.32 4.46
CA ALA A 48 -2.67 4.49 3.28
C ALA A 48 -1.28 3.89 3.48
N TYR A 49 -0.64 4.13 4.63
CA TYR A 49 0.66 3.56 4.94
C TYR A 49 0.62 2.03 5.05
N LEU A 50 -0.39 1.49 5.74
CA LEU A 50 -0.60 0.04 5.83
C LEU A 50 -0.87 -0.57 4.45
N GLY A 51 -1.70 0.09 3.65
CA GLY A 51 -1.99 -0.30 2.27
C GLY A 51 -0.74 -0.32 1.41
N ALA A 52 0.12 0.70 1.51
CA ALA A 52 1.38 0.79 0.79
C ALA A 52 2.33 -0.38 1.10
N VAL A 53 2.48 -0.72 2.39
CA VAL A 53 3.34 -1.82 2.83
C VAL A 53 2.81 -3.16 2.33
N MET A 54 1.52 -3.42 2.52
CA MET A 54 0.88 -4.67 2.11
C MET A 54 0.89 -4.82 0.58
N GLY A 55 0.52 -3.75 -0.13
CA GLY A 55 0.52 -3.70 -1.59
C GLY A 55 1.92 -3.87 -2.16
N GLY A 56 2.93 -3.22 -1.57
CA GLY A 56 4.33 -3.37 -1.96
C GLY A 56 4.84 -4.80 -1.80
N ALA A 57 4.58 -5.43 -0.65
CA ALA A 57 4.95 -6.82 -0.40
C ALA A 57 4.29 -7.77 -1.41
N ALA A 58 2.97 -7.62 -1.63
CA ALA A 58 2.24 -8.42 -2.62
C ALA A 58 2.79 -8.18 -4.04
N GLY A 59 2.96 -6.92 -4.43
CA GLY A 59 3.45 -6.53 -5.75
C GLY A 59 4.86 -7.05 -6.04
N LEU A 60 5.76 -7.00 -5.06
CA LEU A 60 7.10 -7.59 -5.16
C LEU A 60 7.02 -9.10 -5.42
N VAL A 61 6.22 -9.83 -4.63
CA VAL A 61 6.05 -11.28 -4.80
C VAL A 61 5.46 -11.61 -6.17
N PHE A 62 4.43 -10.89 -6.61
CA PHE A 62 3.84 -11.08 -7.93
C PHE A 62 4.81 -10.76 -9.08
N GLY A 63 5.56 -9.66 -8.97
CA GLY A 63 6.53 -9.24 -9.97
C GLY A 63 7.66 -10.25 -10.14
N VAL A 64 8.21 -10.76 -9.02
CA VAL A 64 9.25 -11.80 -9.06
C VAL A 64 8.70 -13.11 -9.61
N ARG A 65 7.49 -13.51 -9.23
CA ARG A 65 6.86 -14.76 -9.72
C ARG A 65 6.52 -14.73 -11.21
N ARG A 66 6.06 -13.60 -11.74
CA ARG A 66 5.64 -13.48 -13.14
C ARG A 66 6.82 -13.37 -14.12
N ALA A 67 8.01 -13.05 -13.62
CA ALA A 67 9.25 -13.08 -14.39
C ALA A 67 9.94 -14.45 -14.40
N GLY A 68 9.34 -15.46 -13.74
CA GLY A 68 9.78 -16.85 -13.72
C GLY A 68 8.95 -17.71 -14.67
#